data_AF-A0A2K0UKI5-F1
#
_entry.id   AF-A0A2K0UKI5-F1
#
_cell.length_a   1.000
_cell.length_b   1.000
_cell.length_c   1.000
_cell.angle_alpha   90.00
_cell.angle_beta   90.00
_cell.angle_gamma   90.00
#
_symmetry.space_group_name_H-M   'P 1'
#
loop_
_entity.id
_entity.type
_entity.pdbx_description
1 polymer ?
#
loop_
_entity_poly.entity_id
_entity_poly.type
_entity_poly.pdbx_seq_one_letter_code
_entity_poly.pdbx_strand_id
1 'polypeptide(L)'
;MWPFGSSYPERTPEDVDGKIYDYHLGGAAGCVLASRLSEDPTVSVLLLEKGLVKDNLFSRIPLLSQNPMMSGLQVVKQLSQMPSALNRKLTLFWAEALGGSTRINAMLLTRGPPGNYNEWSQDLGLKDWGWESVEPYFRKSENAIGHPDAEYRGHHGPVETRQPAYPFTFHPFIEIAARRLRLPVHDDCNDPAASAQGYFRLDQAIDGNGRRISAYKAWLSKETAIARASHLTVCTGVTVSRLDIDTKTRRVLGVQIRRRGQTDKREYYVQARGEVLLCAGAIGTPQILMRRYSVQTPVIQKSKRQADESLIAASGPKINFNNWGFPSFKSHPP
;
A
#
# COMPACT_ATOMS: atom_id res chain seq x y z
N MET A 1 30.58 -5.72 -22.26
CA MET A 1 29.13 -5.83 -21.98
C MET A 1 28.62 -4.40 -21.75
N TRP A 2 27.85 -3.91 -22.71
CA TRP A 2 27.53 -2.49 -23.00
C TRP A 2 26.44 -1.94 -22.04
N PRO A 3 26.42 -0.65 -21.63
CA PRO A 3 25.77 -0.19 -20.39
C PRO A 3 24.24 -0.03 -20.43
N PHE A 4 23.55 -0.50 -21.47
CA PHE A 4 22.10 -0.32 -21.61
C PHE A 4 21.34 -1.59 -21.26
N GLY A 5 21.11 -1.80 -19.96
CA GLY A 5 20.00 -2.67 -19.57
C GLY A 5 18.69 -2.07 -20.11
N SER A 6 17.72 -2.93 -20.47
CA SER A 6 16.39 -2.48 -20.88
C SER A 6 15.78 -1.47 -19.89
N SER A 7 14.98 -0.52 -20.34
CA SER A 7 14.17 0.28 -19.41
C SER A 7 13.12 -0.60 -18.74
N TYR A 8 12.51 -0.10 -17.66
CA TYR A 8 11.27 -0.70 -17.17
C TYR A 8 10.19 -0.54 -18.26
N PRO A 9 9.37 -1.57 -18.57
CA PRO A 9 8.39 -1.53 -19.66
C PRO A 9 7.14 -0.70 -19.30
N GLU A 10 7.33 0.59 -18.98
CA GLU A 10 6.25 1.53 -18.67
C GLU A 10 5.45 1.87 -19.95
N ARG A 11 4.13 1.94 -19.81
CA ARG A 11 3.21 2.43 -20.85
C ARG A 11 2.71 3.82 -20.55
N THR A 12 2.40 4.55 -21.60
CA THR A 12 1.79 5.88 -21.55
C THR A 12 0.26 5.78 -21.52
N PRO A 13 -0.47 6.84 -21.11
CA PRO A 13 -1.92 6.84 -21.18
C PRO A 13 -2.45 6.62 -22.61
N GLU A 14 -1.75 7.10 -23.64
CA GLU A 14 -2.08 6.89 -25.05
C GLU A 14 -1.98 5.42 -25.45
N ASP A 15 -1.03 4.67 -24.87
CA ASP A 15 -0.86 3.24 -25.13
C ASP A 15 -2.02 2.40 -24.59
N VAL A 16 -2.77 2.91 -23.61
CA VAL A 16 -3.86 2.18 -22.94
C VAL A 16 -5.25 2.72 -23.26
N ASP A 17 -5.33 3.88 -23.90
CA ASP A 17 -6.59 4.52 -24.30
C ASP A 17 -7.41 3.62 -25.23
N GLY A 18 -8.70 3.45 -24.90
CA GLY A 18 -9.63 2.57 -25.60
C GLY A 18 -9.37 1.07 -25.45
N LYS A 19 -8.33 0.65 -24.72
CA LYS A 19 -8.03 -0.79 -24.51
C LYS A 19 -8.88 -1.41 -23.41
N ILE A 20 -8.95 -2.74 -23.43
CA ILE A 20 -9.76 -3.56 -22.52
C ILE A 20 -8.84 -4.47 -21.70
N TYR A 21 -9.04 -4.47 -20.38
CA TYR A 21 -8.32 -5.33 -19.45
C TYR A 21 -9.26 -6.05 -18.48
N ASP A 22 -8.84 -7.20 -17.95
CA ASP A 22 -9.59 -7.93 -16.92
C ASP A 22 -9.50 -7.23 -15.56
N TYR A 23 -8.31 -6.75 -15.18
CA TYR A 23 -8.08 -6.18 -13.85
C TYR A 23 -7.41 -4.81 -13.89
N HIS A 24 -7.91 -3.86 -13.11
CA HIS A 24 -7.34 -2.51 -12.97
C HIS A 24 -6.89 -2.25 -11.52
N LEU A 25 -5.63 -1.86 -11.32
CA LEU A 25 -4.96 -1.82 -10.00
C LEU A 25 -4.21 -0.49 -9.76
N GLY A 26 -3.77 -0.18 -8.53
CA GLY A 26 -2.84 0.94 -8.25
C GLY A 26 -2.08 0.82 -6.91
N GLY A 27 -0.96 1.52 -6.67
CA GLY A 27 -0.29 1.56 -5.36
C GLY A 27 0.43 0.27 -4.89
N ALA A 28 0.76 0.19 -3.59
CA ALA A 28 1.58 -0.89 -3.01
C ALA A 28 0.90 -2.26 -3.04
N ALA A 29 -0.37 -2.33 -2.59
CA ALA A 29 -1.19 -3.54 -2.73
C ALA A 29 -1.44 -3.86 -4.22
N GLY A 30 -1.51 -2.83 -5.09
CA GLY A 30 -1.59 -3.00 -6.53
C GLY A 30 -0.38 -3.73 -7.12
N CYS A 31 0.84 -3.54 -6.59
CA CYS A 31 2.01 -4.30 -7.03
C CYS A 31 1.87 -5.80 -6.71
N VAL A 32 1.36 -6.14 -5.51
CA VAL A 32 1.12 -7.52 -5.10
C VAL A 32 0.05 -8.16 -5.97
N LEU A 33 -1.10 -7.50 -6.12
CA LEU A 33 -2.20 -7.99 -6.93
C LEU A 33 -1.81 -8.11 -8.41
N ALA A 34 -1.08 -7.14 -8.96
CA ALA A 34 -0.63 -7.18 -10.35
C ALA A 34 0.27 -8.39 -10.58
N SER A 35 1.19 -8.62 -9.65
CA SER A 35 2.09 -9.78 -9.67
C SER A 35 1.32 -11.10 -9.57
N ARG A 36 0.39 -11.23 -8.62
CA ARG A 36 -0.35 -12.48 -8.41
C ARG A 36 -1.34 -12.79 -9.53
N LEU A 37 -2.10 -11.80 -9.98
CA LEU A 37 -3.07 -11.99 -11.06
C LEU A 37 -2.38 -12.30 -12.39
N SER A 38 -1.22 -11.67 -12.67
CA SER A 38 -0.42 -11.97 -13.86
C SER A 38 0.39 -13.27 -13.77
N GLU A 39 0.26 -14.07 -12.70
CA GLU A 39 0.77 -15.45 -12.74
C GLU A 39 -0.03 -16.30 -13.75
N ASP A 40 -1.30 -15.97 -13.98
CA ASP A 40 -2.12 -16.56 -15.02
C ASP A 40 -1.94 -15.78 -16.35
N PRO A 41 -1.37 -16.38 -17.40
CA PRO A 41 -1.15 -15.69 -18.67
C PRO A 41 -2.45 -15.50 -19.48
N THR A 42 -3.57 -16.08 -19.05
CA THR A 42 -4.87 -15.97 -19.74
C THR A 42 -5.63 -14.69 -19.41
N VAL A 43 -5.25 -14.01 -18.32
CA VAL A 43 -5.87 -12.74 -17.90
C VAL A 43 -5.02 -11.54 -18.30
N SER A 44 -5.66 -10.44 -18.68
CA SER A 44 -4.98 -9.18 -18.96
C SER A 44 -5.07 -8.21 -17.77
N VAL A 45 -3.93 -7.79 -17.26
CA VAL A 45 -3.81 -6.95 -16.05
C VAL A 45 -3.29 -5.58 -16.43
N LEU A 46 -3.95 -4.52 -15.95
CA LEU A 46 -3.50 -3.14 -16.02
C LEU A 46 -3.25 -2.57 -14.63
N LEU A 47 -2.03 -2.13 -14.38
CA LEU A 47 -1.67 -1.35 -13.19
C LEU A 47 -1.54 0.14 -13.57
N LEU A 48 -2.34 0.98 -12.92
CA LEU A 48 -2.34 2.44 -13.06
C LEU A 48 -1.69 3.06 -11.82
N GLU A 49 -0.60 3.80 -12.01
CA GLU A 49 0.15 4.42 -10.93
C GLU A 49 0.33 5.92 -11.17
N LYS A 50 0.03 6.74 -10.14
CA LYS A 50 0.21 8.20 -10.21
C LYS A 50 1.68 8.58 -10.24
N GLY A 51 2.49 7.86 -9.48
CA GLY A 51 3.94 7.98 -9.47
C GLY A 51 4.62 7.43 -10.71
N LEU A 52 5.93 7.66 -10.78
CA LEU A 52 6.83 6.99 -11.73
C LEU A 52 7.50 5.78 -11.07
N VAL A 53 8.16 4.91 -11.85
CA VAL A 53 9.02 3.85 -11.29
C VAL A 53 10.18 4.44 -10.47
N LYS A 54 10.94 5.36 -11.09
CA LYS A 54 12.09 6.10 -10.53
C LYS A 54 12.92 5.30 -9.52
N ASP A 55 13.47 4.17 -9.95
CA ASP A 55 14.31 3.30 -9.13
C ASP A 55 15.77 3.77 -9.12
N ASN A 56 16.11 4.63 -8.15
CA ASN A 56 17.42 5.27 -8.02
C ASN A 56 18.13 4.90 -6.71
N LEU A 57 19.39 5.33 -6.57
CA LEU A 57 20.21 5.08 -5.39
C LEU A 57 19.52 5.50 -4.07
N PHE A 58 18.94 6.71 -4.03
CA PHE A 58 18.25 7.25 -2.86
C PHE A 58 17.08 6.37 -2.42
N SER A 59 16.36 5.79 -3.38
CA SER A 59 15.22 4.92 -3.12
C SER A 59 15.59 3.50 -2.68
N ARG A 60 16.85 3.09 -2.90
CA ARG A 60 17.35 1.74 -2.56
C ARG A 60 18.08 1.71 -1.22
N ILE A 61 18.77 2.79 -0.86
CA ILE A 61 19.51 2.87 0.40
C ILE A 61 18.53 3.11 1.57
N PRO A 62 18.45 2.21 2.58
CA PRO A 62 17.55 2.32 3.72
C PRO A 62 17.56 3.70 4.40
N LEU A 63 18.75 4.18 4.79
CA LEU A 63 18.92 5.43 5.52
C LEU A 63 18.44 6.66 4.73
N LEU A 64 18.64 6.67 3.41
CA LEU A 64 18.24 7.79 2.55
C LEU A 64 16.74 7.74 2.22
N SER A 65 16.23 6.55 1.91
CA SER A 65 14.85 6.34 1.48
C SER A 65 13.82 6.56 2.59
N GLN A 66 14.19 6.35 3.87
CA GLN A 66 13.31 6.64 5.00
C GLN A 66 13.20 8.13 5.34
N ASN A 67 14.07 8.98 4.78
CA ASN A 67 14.03 10.42 5.02
C ASN A 67 13.05 11.08 4.03
N PRO A 68 11.85 11.54 4.47
CA PRO A 68 10.86 12.11 3.57
C PRO A 68 11.30 13.44 2.94
N MET A 69 12.36 14.08 3.45
CA MET A 69 12.93 15.30 2.92
C MET A 69 14.04 15.06 1.89
N MET A 70 14.43 13.80 1.65
CA MET A 70 15.49 13.45 0.71
C MET A 70 15.12 13.82 -0.73
N SER A 71 15.98 14.61 -1.39
CA SER A 71 15.82 14.93 -2.79
C SER A 71 15.97 13.67 -3.64
N GLY A 72 15.06 13.47 -4.60
CA GLY A 72 15.07 12.29 -5.48
C GLY A 72 14.00 11.25 -5.17
N LEU A 73 13.39 11.28 -3.98
CA LEU A 73 12.19 10.50 -3.67
C LEU A 73 10.93 11.17 -4.24
N GLN A 74 9.87 10.39 -4.45
CA GLN A 74 8.56 10.90 -4.88
C GLN A 74 7.61 11.01 -3.68
N VAL A 75 8.03 11.77 -2.67
CA VAL A 75 7.28 12.00 -1.44
C VAL A 75 6.29 13.14 -1.65
N VAL A 76 5.06 12.95 -1.22
CA VAL A 76 4.08 14.02 -1.05
C VAL A 76 4.01 14.39 0.42
N LYS A 77 4.07 15.69 0.66
CA LYS A 77 3.92 16.31 1.98
C LYS A 77 2.64 17.16 1.96
N GLN A 78 1.69 16.85 2.83
CA GLN A 78 0.45 17.62 2.93
C GLN A 78 0.08 17.89 4.38
N LEU A 79 -0.44 19.09 4.67
CA LEU A 79 -1.01 19.39 5.97
C LEU A 79 -2.44 18.83 6.09
N SER A 80 -2.81 18.32 7.26
CA SER A 80 -4.18 17.91 7.56
C SER A 80 -5.14 19.10 7.43
N GLN A 81 -6.37 18.82 7.00
CA GLN A 81 -7.39 19.87 6.83
C GLN A 81 -7.98 20.31 8.19
N MET A 82 -8.23 19.35 9.10
CA MET A 82 -8.71 19.67 10.44
C MET A 82 -7.54 19.95 11.38
N PRO A 83 -7.69 20.92 12.32
CA PRO A 83 -6.80 21.03 13.45
C PRO A 83 -6.88 19.71 14.23
N SER A 84 -5.78 18.97 14.26
CA SER A 84 -5.60 17.82 15.15
C SER A 84 -5.47 18.29 16.61
N ALA A 85 -5.35 17.32 17.52
CA ALA A 85 -5.10 17.52 18.95
C ALA A 85 -4.25 18.78 19.23
N LEU A 86 -4.81 19.70 20.03
CA LEU A 86 -4.23 21.01 20.36
C LEU A 86 -4.28 22.05 19.22
N ASN A 87 -5.28 22.00 18.34
CA ASN A 87 -5.55 23.02 17.33
C ASN A 87 -4.44 23.20 16.27
N ARG A 88 -3.67 22.13 15.97
CA ARG A 88 -2.54 22.15 15.02
C ARG A 88 -2.79 21.25 13.83
N LYS A 89 -2.30 21.64 12.65
CA LYS A 89 -2.31 20.76 11.47
C LYS A 89 -1.16 19.75 11.58
N LEU A 90 -1.44 18.49 11.25
CA LEU A 90 -0.42 17.44 11.15
C LEU A 90 0.18 17.44 9.75
N THR A 91 1.47 17.17 9.66
CA THR A 91 2.10 16.89 8.37
C THR A 91 1.94 15.40 8.07
N LEU A 92 1.29 15.11 6.95
CA LEU A 92 1.11 13.77 6.41
C LEU A 92 2.11 13.54 5.27
N PHE A 93 2.66 12.34 5.23
CA PHE A 93 3.59 11.90 4.20
C PHE A 93 3.08 10.61 3.54
N TRP A 94 3.12 10.57 2.22
CA TRP A 94 2.95 9.33 1.44
C TRP A 94 3.80 9.40 0.18
N ALA A 95 3.98 8.27 -0.50
CA ALA A 95 4.68 8.24 -1.78
C ALA A 95 3.70 8.19 -2.96
N GLU A 96 4.04 8.92 -4.02
CA GLU A 96 3.48 8.74 -5.36
C GLU A 96 4.58 8.12 -6.23
N ALA A 97 4.79 6.82 -6.09
CA ALA A 97 5.78 6.03 -6.79
C ALA A 97 5.25 4.61 -7.01
N LEU A 98 5.73 3.91 -8.04
CA LEU A 98 5.47 2.48 -8.15
C LEU A 98 6.02 1.74 -6.91
N GLY A 99 5.15 0.95 -6.26
CA GLY A 99 5.39 0.36 -4.93
C GLY A 99 4.84 1.20 -3.76
N GLY A 100 4.30 2.38 -4.01
CA GLY A 100 3.66 3.24 -3.01
C GLY A 100 4.57 3.60 -1.82
N SER A 101 3.97 3.82 -0.65
CA SER A 101 4.71 4.24 0.55
C SER A 101 5.76 3.24 1.07
N THR A 102 5.77 2.00 0.57
CA THR A 102 6.87 1.05 0.86
C THR A 102 8.22 1.52 0.33
N ARG A 103 8.22 2.49 -0.60
CA ARG A 103 9.42 3.14 -1.14
C ARG A 103 10.05 4.14 -0.16
N ILE A 104 9.32 4.56 0.87
CA ILE A 104 9.74 5.63 1.79
C ILE A 104 9.54 5.31 3.28
N ASN A 105 9.00 4.12 3.62
CA ASN A 105 8.73 3.72 5.00
C ASN A 105 10.01 3.38 5.79
N ALA A 106 9.89 3.09 7.08
CA ALA A 106 11.02 2.68 7.93
C ALA A 106 11.47 1.21 7.75
N MET A 107 10.93 0.50 6.74
CA MET A 107 11.21 -0.91 6.42
C MET A 107 10.86 -1.93 7.51
N LEU A 108 10.33 -1.50 8.66
CA LEU A 108 9.91 -2.39 9.73
C LEU A 108 8.83 -3.35 9.22
N LEU A 109 9.04 -4.65 9.43
CA LEU A 109 8.01 -5.66 9.25
C LEU A 109 7.43 -6.01 10.62
N THR A 110 6.19 -5.59 10.85
CA THR A 110 5.42 -5.95 12.03
C THR A 110 4.06 -6.50 11.61
N ARG A 111 3.66 -7.62 12.19
CA ARG A 111 2.32 -8.19 12.14
C ARG A 111 1.52 -7.60 13.31
N GLY A 112 0.21 -7.39 13.12
CA GLY A 112 -0.65 -7.09 14.27
C GLY A 112 -0.73 -8.30 15.21
N PRO A 113 -1.09 -8.11 16.49
CA PRO A 113 -1.39 -9.24 17.36
C PRO A 113 -2.62 -10.01 16.83
N PRO A 114 -2.69 -11.35 17.02
CA PRO A 114 -3.82 -12.18 16.57
C PRO A 114 -5.20 -11.62 16.95
N GLY A 115 -5.31 -11.07 18.16
CA GLY A 115 -6.54 -10.47 18.67
C GLY A 115 -7.12 -9.37 17.78
N ASN A 116 -6.29 -8.56 17.10
CA ASN A 116 -6.77 -7.48 16.22
C ASN A 116 -7.43 -8.02 14.95
N TYR A 117 -6.99 -9.17 14.43
CA TYR A 117 -7.61 -9.81 13.26
C TYR A 117 -8.87 -10.59 13.68
N ASN A 118 -8.84 -11.23 14.86
CA ASN A 118 -10.02 -11.89 15.40
C ASN A 118 -11.15 -10.91 15.70
N GLU A 119 -10.85 -9.69 16.14
CA GLU A 119 -11.81 -8.59 16.28
C GLU A 119 -12.51 -8.28 14.94
N TRP A 120 -11.78 -8.26 13.82
CA TRP A 120 -12.40 -8.06 12.50
C TRP A 120 -13.38 -9.17 12.15
N SER A 121 -13.01 -10.42 12.42
CA SER A 121 -13.86 -11.58 12.16
C SER A 121 -15.10 -11.61 13.04
N GLN A 122 -14.94 -11.36 14.34
CA GLN A 122 -15.97 -11.56 15.35
C GLN A 122 -16.88 -10.34 15.48
N ASP A 123 -16.30 -9.13 15.55
CA ASP A 123 -17.03 -7.92 15.90
C ASP A 123 -17.48 -7.12 14.67
N LEU A 124 -16.73 -7.23 13.56
CA LEU A 124 -17.06 -6.55 12.28
C LEU A 124 -17.71 -7.48 11.25
N GLY A 125 -17.90 -8.76 11.59
CA GLY A 125 -18.54 -9.75 10.72
C GLY A 125 -17.72 -10.16 9.49
N LEU A 126 -16.42 -9.83 9.45
CA LEU A 126 -15.52 -10.18 8.35
C LEU A 126 -14.94 -11.58 8.56
N LYS A 127 -15.81 -12.61 8.47
CA LYS A 127 -15.51 -14.00 8.90
C LYS A 127 -14.20 -14.58 8.36
N ASP A 128 -13.80 -14.22 7.14
CA ASP A 128 -12.59 -14.72 6.50
C ASP A 128 -11.33 -13.92 6.86
N TRP A 129 -11.41 -12.99 7.81
CA TRP A 129 -10.32 -12.08 8.21
C TRP A 129 -9.80 -12.32 9.63
N GLY A 130 -10.17 -13.44 10.25
CA GLY A 130 -9.59 -13.89 11.52
C GLY A 130 -8.11 -14.26 11.39
N TRP A 131 -7.41 -14.38 12.52
CA TRP A 131 -5.97 -14.67 12.54
C TRP A 131 -5.61 -15.92 11.74
N GLU A 132 -6.35 -17.02 11.95
CA GLU A 132 -6.12 -18.29 11.26
C GLU A 132 -6.24 -18.16 9.73
N SER A 133 -7.08 -17.26 9.24
CA SER A 133 -7.27 -17.01 7.82
C SER A 133 -6.15 -16.16 7.21
N VAL A 134 -5.63 -15.19 7.95
CA VAL A 134 -4.63 -14.22 7.44
C VAL A 134 -3.19 -14.64 7.68
N GLU A 135 -2.91 -15.41 8.74
CA GLU A 135 -1.56 -15.86 9.12
C GLU A 135 -0.82 -16.58 7.97
N PRO A 136 -1.46 -17.50 7.22
CA PRO A 136 -0.79 -18.17 6.10
C PRO A 136 -0.32 -17.19 5.02
N TYR A 137 -1.02 -16.06 4.84
CA TYR A 137 -0.64 -15.03 3.88
C TYR A 137 0.52 -14.17 4.37
N PHE A 138 0.64 -13.92 5.69
CA PHE A 138 1.84 -13.30 6.25
C PHE A 138 3.07 -14.17 5.97
N ARG A 139 2.99 -15.47 6.28
CA ARG A 139 4.06 -16.43 5.96
C ARG A 139 4.35 -16.51 4.47
N LYS A 140 3.33 -16.57 3.61
CA LYS A 140 3.51 -16.60 2.15
C LYS A 140 4.23 -15.37 1.58
N SER A 141 4.09 -14.22 2.23
CA SER A 141 4.69 -12.97 1.79
C SER A 141 6.17 -12.81 2.17
N GLU A 142 6.62 -13.56 3.17
CA GLU A 142 7.85 -13.31 3.90
C GLU A 142 8.94 -14.37 3.65
N ASN A 143 10.20 -13.92 3.72
CA ASN A 143 11.39 -14.75 3.87
C ASN A 143 12.24 -14.25 5.06
N ALA A 144 12.05 -14.85 6.24
CA ALA A 144 12.58 -14.40 7.52
C ALA A 144 13.99 -14.93 7.79
N ILE A 145 14.98 -14.31 7.17
CA ILE A 145 16.41 -14.64 7.35
C ILE A 145 16.86 -14.51 8.81
N GLY A 146 16.26 -13.57 9.56
CA GLY A 146 16.57 -13.36 10.99
C GLY A 146 16.07 -14.45 11.93
N HIS A 147 15.14 -15.30 11.49
CA HIS A 147 14.44 -16.28 12.34
C HIS A 147 14.29 -17.64 11.62
N PRO A 148 15.38 -18.29 11.19
CA PRO A 148 15.33 -19.43 10.25
C PRO A 148 14.54 -20.64 10.77
N ASP A 149 14.54 -20.86 12.08
CA ASP A 149 13.88 -22.01 12.72
C ASP A 149 12.44 -21.70 13.19
N ALA A 150 11.96 -20.46 13.00
CA ALA A 150 10.63 -20.06 13.45
C ALA A 150 9.53 -20.57 12.50
N GLU A 151 8.74 -21.55 12.96
CA GLU A 151 7.67 -22.18 12.16
C GLU A 151 6.54 -21.22 11.78
N TYR A 152 6.27 -20.23 12.64
CA TYR A 152 5.28 -19.17 12.43
C TYR A 152 5.77 -18.07 11.47
N ARG A 153 7.01 -18.15 10.96
CA ARG A 153 7.56 -17.23 9.95
C ARG A 153 7.51 -17.85 8.56
N GLY A 154 7.59 -16.97 7.55
CA GLY A 154 7.71 -17.36 6.15
C GLY A 154 9.18 -17.45 5.75
N HIS A 155 9.55 -18.41 4.91
CA HIS A 155 10.96 -18.64 4.50
C HIS A 155 11.17 -18.66 2.98
N HIS A 156 10.10 -18.37 2.21
CA HIS A 156 10.10 -18.52 0.75
C HIS A 156 9.38 -17.37 0.02
N GLY A 157 8.86 -16.40 0.76
CA GLY A 157 8.22 -15.22 0.20
C GLY A 157 9.21 -14.22 -0.40
N PRO A 158 8.73 -13.27 -1.20
CA PRO A 158 9.61 -12.30 -1.87
C PRO A 158 10.12 -11.17 -0.96
N VAL A 159 9.55 -11.02 0.25
CA VAL A 159 9.99 -10.00 1.20
C VAL A 159 10.98 -10.60 2.17
N GLU A 160 12.26 -10.47 1.85
CA GLU A 160 13.35 -10.84 2.76
C GLU A 160 13.34 -9.91 3.99
N THR A 161 13.40 -10.50 5.18
CA THR A 161 13.47 -9.77 6.44
C THR A 161 14.62 -10.22 7.30
N ARG A 162 15.24 -9.26 7.98
CA ARG A 162 16.42 -9.46 8.82
C ARG A 162 16.41 -8.51 10.01
N GLN A 163 17.03 -8.92 11.10
CA GLN A 163 17.34 -7.99 12.19
C GLN A 163 18.52 -7.08 11.78
N PRO A 164 18.61 -5.85 12.32
CA PRO A 164 19.74 -4.96 12.06
C PRO A 164 21.08 -5.62 12.43
N ALA A 165 22.00 -5.70 11.46
CA ALA A 165 23.31 -6.32 11.66
C ALA A 165 24.19 -5.59 12.69
N TYR A 166 23.95 -4.29 12.88
CA TYR A 166 24.69 -3.45 13.81
C TYR A 166 23.71 -2.77 14.77
N PRO A 167 23.35 -3.41 15.90
CA PRO A 167 22.55 -2.74 16.90
C PRO A 167 23.32 -1.54 17.44
N PHE A 168 22.65 -0.40 17.60
CA PHE A 168 23.20 0.74 18.32
C PHE A 168 23.64 0.35 19.74
N THR A 169 24.72 0.98 20.23
CA THR A 169 25.30 0.71 21.54
C THR A 169 24.34 0.97 22.71
N PHE A 170 23.25 1.72 22.49
CA PHE A 170 22.23 1.97 23.51
C PHE A 170 21.23 0.81 23.68
N HIS A 171 21.08 -0.12 22.73
CA HIS A 171 20.07 -1.20 22.80
C HIS A 171 20.15 -2.03 24.08
N PRO A 172 21.33 -2.47 24.56
CA PRO A 172 21.44 -3.23 25.82
C PRO A 172 20.91 -2.46 27.03
N PHE A 173 21.10 -1.13 27.07
CA PHE A 173 20.60 -0.30 28.17
C PHE A 173 19.07 -0.22 28.18
N ILE A 174 18.45 -0.14 27.00
CA ILE A 174 16.98 -0.14 26.87
C ILE A 174 16.41 -1.50 27.27
N GLU A 175 17.05 -2.60 26.88
CA GLU A 175 16.65 -3.94 27.29
C GLU A 175 16.71 -4.10 28.82
N ILE A 176 17.81 -3.68 29.46
CA ILE A 176 17.95 -3.71 30.93
C ILE A 176 16.83 -2.88 31.60
N ALA A 177 16.54 -1.70 31.06
CA ALA A 177 15.46 -0.85 31.57
C ALA A 177 14.09 -1.54 31.44
N ALA A 178 13.79 -2.16 30.30
CA ALA A 178 12.55 -2.90 30.07
C ALA A 178 12.38 -4.05 31.08
N ARG A 179 13.43 -4.83 31.32
CA ARG A 179 13.42 -5.91 32.32
C ARG A 179 13.19 -5.39 33.74
N ARG A 180 13.81 -4.26 34.12
CA ARG A 180 13.59 -3.63 35.43
C ARG A 180 12.15 -3.14 35.60
N LEU A 181 11.52 -2.70 34.53
CA LEU A 181 10.10 -2.35 34.48
C LEU A 181 9.18 -3.58 34.37
N ARG A 182 9.73 -4.80 34.38
CA ARG A 182 9.01 -6.07 34.22
C ARG A 182 8.24 -6.17 32.90
N LEU A 183 8.72 -5.49 31.86
CA LEU A 183 8.21 -5.65 30.50
C LEU A 183 8.80 -6.92 29.89
N PRO A 184 8.00 -7.71 29.15
CA PRO A 184 8.50 -8.82 28.35
C PRO A 184 9.57 -8.34 27.37
N VAL A 185 10.61 -9.15 27.20
CA VAL A 185 11.68 -8.93 26.24
C VAL A 185 11.71 -10.15 25.33
N HIS A 186 11.42 -9.94 24.05
CA HIS A 186 11.43 -10.99 23.05
C HIS A 186 12.25 -10.55 21.83
N ASP A 187 12.81 -11.53 21.13
CA ASP A 187 13.57 -11.26 19.90
C ASP A 187 12.67 -11.06 18.68
N ASP A 188 11.39 -11.44 18.76
CA ASP A 188 10.45 -11.34 17.65
C ASP A 188 9.09 -10.81 18.10
N CYS A 189 8.65 -9.69 17.53
CA CYS A 189 7.30 -9.15 17.76
C CYS A 189 6.22 -9.82 16.88
N ASN A 190 6.62 -10.63 15.91
CA ASN A 190 5.74 -11.29 14.95
C ASN A 190 5.39 -12.73 15.34
N ASP A 191 5.90 -13.20 16.48
CA ASP A 191 5.43 -14.43 17.12
C ASP A 191 3.98 -14.24 17.60
N PRO A 192 3.01 -15.03 17.12
CA PRO A 192 1.62 -14.93 17.56
C PRO A 192 1.43 -15.17 19.07
N ALA A 193 2.35 -15.88 19.72
CA ALA A 193 2.33 -16.12 21.16
C ALA A 193 3.02 -15.00 21.96
N ALA A 194 3.73 -14.07 21.31
CA ALA A 194 4.36 -12.96 21.99
C ALA A 194 3.32 -12.03 22.62
N SER A 195 3.71 -11.41 23.74
CA SER A 195 2.92 -10.36 24.36
C SER A 195 2.69 -9.21 23.39
N ALA A 196 1.47 -8.63 23.37
CA ALA A 196 1.19 -7.43 22.57
C ALA A 196 1.96 -6.18 23.06
N GLN A 197 2.60 -6.26 24.23
CA GLN A 197 3.39 -5.19 24.84
C GLN A 197 4.74 -5.72 25.33
N GLY A 198 5.80 -4.94 25.14
CA GLY A 198 7.15 -5.34 25.54
C GLY A 198 8.24 -4.60 24.78
N TYR A 199 9.48 -5.03 25.01
CA TYR A 199 10.62 -4.67 24.19
C TYR A 199 10.86 -5.78 23.17
N PHE A 200 10.94 -5.40 21.90
CA PHE A 200 11.16 -6.32 20.79
C PHE A 200 12.30 -5.85 19.91
N ARG A 201 13.09 -6.79 19.42
CA ARG A 201 13.92 -6.55 18.24
C ARG A 201 13.04 -6.65 17.01
N LEU A 202 13.15 -5.65 16.13
CA LEU A 202 12.29 -5.53 14.96
C LEU A 202 13.03 -5.91 13.70
N ASP A 203 12.38 -6.71 12.86
CA ASP A 203 12.91 -7.07 11.56
C ASP A 203 12.68 -5.96 10.54
N GLN A 204 13.61 -5.86 9.59
CA GLN A 204 13.58 -4.90 8.51
C GLN A 204 13.54 -5.62 7.15
N ALA A 205 12.69 -5.12 6.25
CA ALA A 205 12.58 -5.56 4.86
C ALA A 205 13.79 -5.03 4.04
N ILE A 206 14.92 -5.71 4.19
CA ILE A 206 16.21 -5.36 3.60
C ILE A 206 16.85 -6.63 3.03
N ASP A 207 17.34 -6.56 1.79
CA ASP A 207 17.94 -7.69 1.08
C ASP A 207 19.39 -8.00 1.51
N GLY A 208 19.91 -9.14 1.02
CA GLY A 208 21.32 -9.58 1.07
C GLY A 208 22.36 -8.47 0.97
N ASN A 209 22.10 -7.47 0.12
CA ASN A 209 23.02 -6.41 -0.24
C ASN A 209 22.79 -5.11 0.55
N GLY A 210 21.96 -5.14 1.59
CA GLY A 210 21.64 -3.97 2.41
C GLY A 210 20.69 -2.98 1.72
N ARG A 211 19.91 -3.41 0.73
CA ARG A 211 18.97 -2.56 -0.01
C ARG A 211 17.54 -2.76 0.49
N ARG A 212 16.76 -1.69 0.52
CA ARG A 212 15.32 -1.73 0.81
C ARG A 212 14.61 -2.71 -0.13
N ILE A 213 13.71 -3.50 0.45
CA ILE A 213 12.71 -4.27 -0.29
C ILE A 213 11.37 -3.54 -0.23
N SER A 214 11.03 -2.83 -1.31
CA SER A 214 9.70 -2.24 -1.50
C SER A 214 8.76 -3.23 -2.18
N ALA A 215 7.45 -2.92 -2.22
CA ALA A 215 6.49 -3.71 -2.97
C ALA A 215 6.81 -3.77 -4.48
N TYR A 216 7.39 -2.69 -5.03
CA TYR A 216 7.97 -2.69 -6.38
C TYR A 216 9.06 -3.76 -6.51
N LYS A 217 10.04 -3.77 -5.60
CA LYS A 217 11.17 -4.71 -5.69
C LYS A 217 10.73 -6.17 -5.47
N ALA A 218 9.83 -6.40 -4.51
CA ALA A 218 9.39 -7.74 -4.13
C ALA A 218 8.43 -8.37 -5.14
N TRP A 219 7.46 -7.61 -5.66
CA TRP A 219 6.35 -8.18 -6.41
C TRP A 219 6.36 -7.80 -7.89
N LEU A 220 6.84 -6.60 -8.22
CA LEU A 220 6.73 -6.04 -9.55
C LEU A 220 8.07 -5.49 -10.04
N SER A 221 9.11 -6.32 -9.89
CA SER A 221 10.44 -5.95 -10.34
C SER A 221 10.46 -5.78 -11.85
N LYS A 222 11.52 -5.13 -12.36
CA LYS A 222 11.73 -4.98 -13.80
C LYS A 222 11.69 -6.33 -14.52
N GLU A 223 12.31 -7.35 -13.94
CA GLU A 223 12.37 -8.70 -14.50
C GLU A 223 10.97 -9.30 -14.62
N THR A 224 10.16 -9.23 -13.56
CA THR A 224 8.76 -9.68 -13.57
C THR A 224 7.93 -8.94 -14.61
N ALA A 225 8.06 -7.61 -14.69
CA ALA A 225 7.32 -6.79 -15.63
C ALA A 225 7.68 -7.10 -17.10
N ILE A 226 8.96 -7.32 -17.40
CA ILE A 226 9.41 -7.71 -18.74
C ILE A 226 8.93 -9.11 -19.09
N ALA A 227 9.09 -10.08 -18.18
CA ALA A 227 8.70 -11.47 -18.41
C ALA A 227 7.20 -11.61 -18.72
N ARG A 228 6.37 -10.70 -18.20
CA ARG A 228 4.90 -10.74 -18.34
C ARG A 228 4.32 -9.64 -19.21
N ALA A 229 5.15 -8.91 -19.96
CA ALA A 229 4.74 -7.73 -20.72
C ALA A 229 3.67 -7.98 -21.80
N SER A 230 3.40 -9.24 -22.16
CA SER A 230 2.33 -9.63 -23.09
C SER A 230 0.92 -9.51 -22.48
N HIS A 231 0.78 -9.64 -21.16
CA HIS A 231 -0.50 -9.69 -20.46
C HIS A 231 -0.53 -8.83 -19.17
N LEU A 232 0.61 -8.30 -18.73
CA LEU A 232 0.73 -7.31 -17.66
C LEU A 232 1.17 -5.96 -18.25
N THR A 233 0.28 -4.98 -18.19
CA THR A 233 0.54 -3.60 -18.56
C THR A 233 0.73 -2.72 -17.32
N VAL A 234 1.83 -1.97 -17.24
CA VAL A 234 2.08 -1.00 -16.17
C VAL A 234 2.09 0.40 -16.77
N CYS A 235 1.11 1.22 -16.42
CA CYS A 235 1.00 2.61 -16.86
C CYS A 235 1.21 3.55 -15.67
N THR A 236 2.28 4.35 -15.75
CA THR A 236 2.74 5.24 -14.67
C THR A 236 2.49 6.70 -15.04
N GLY A 237 2.61 7.60 -14.05
CA GLY A 237 2.38 9.03 -14.26
C GLY A 237 0.92 9.35 -14.59
N VAL A 238 -0.04 8.54 -14.14
CA VAL A 238 -1.47 8.72 -14.43
C VAL A 238 -2.30 8.69 -13.16
N THR A 239 -3.29 9.59 -13.07
CA THR A 239 -4.26 9.61 -11.97
C THR A 239 -5.60 9.14 -12.47
N VAL A 240 -6.19 8.15 -11.81
CA VAL A 240 -7.59 7.78 -12.01
C VAL A 240 -8.46 8.95 -11.55
N SER A 241 -9.16 9.59 -12.48
CA SER A 241 -10.02 10.74 -12.20
C SER A 241 -11.45 10.32 -11.84
N ARG A 242 -11.96 9.27 -12.49
CA ARG A 242 -13.35 8.82 -12.39
C ARG A 242 -13.50 7.34 -12.70
N LEU A 243 -14.48 6.70 -12.07
CA LEU A 243 -14.97 5.36 -12.40
C LEU A 243 -16.19 5.49 -13.29
N ASP A 244 -16.24 4.74 -14.40
CA ASP A 244 -17.44 4.62 -15.22
C ASP A 244 -18.30 3.50 -14.66
N ILE A 245 -19.53 3.82 -14.26
CA ILE A 245 -20.41 2.90 -13.53
C ILE A 245 -21.76 2.87 -14.22
N ASP A 246 -22.16 1.68 -14.64
CA ASP A 246 -23.51 1.43 -15.11
C ASP A 246 -24.51 1.68 -13.98
N THR A 247 -25.42 2.63 -14.18
CA THR A 247 -26.38 3.04 -13.16
C THR A 247 -27.48 2.00 -12.89
N LYS A 248 -27.71 1.07 -13.83
CA LYS A 248 -28.69 0.00 -13.70
C LYS A 248 -28.08 -1.23 -13.02
N THR A 249 -26.91 -1.66 -13.47
CA THR A 249 -26.26 -2.88 -12.97
C THR A 249 -25.31 -2.61 -11.80
N ARG A 250 -24.97 -1.34 -11.53
CA ARG A 250 -23.92 -0.90 -10.58
C ARG A 250 -22.53 -1.44 -10.91
N ARG A 251 -22.34 -2.00 -12.11
CA ARG A 251 -21.05 -2.53 -12.57
C ARG A 251 -20.12 -1.41 -13.01
N VAL A 252 -18.84 -1.52 -12.65
CA VAL A 252 -17.79 -0.64 -13.20
C VAL A 252 -17.45 -1.09 -14.61
N LEU A 253 -17.63 -0.22 -15.60
CA LEU A 253 -17.37 -0.49 -17.02
C LEU A 253 -15.94 -0.14 -17.43
N GLY A 254 -15.29 0.74 -16.67
CA GLY A 254 -13.95 1.22 -16.96
C GLY A 254 -13.56 2.39 -16.07
N VAL A 255 -12.42 2.99 -16.38
CA VAL A 255 -11.85 4.11 -15.62
C VAL A 255 -11.38 5.22 -16.56
N GLN A 256 -11.58 6.45 -16.12
CA GLN A 256 -11.00 7.64 -16.75
C GLN A 256 -9.69 7.96 -16.05
N ILE A 257 -8.65 8.20 -16.83
CA ILE A 257 -7.31 8.54 -16.33
C ILE A 257 -6.83 9.86 -16.93
N ARG A 258 -5.99 10.58 -16.17
CA ARG A 258 -5.33 11.82 -16.60
C ARG A 258 -3.84 11.71 -16.40
N ARG A 259 -3.08 12.28 -17.32
CA ARG A 259 -1.63 12.38 -17.15
C ARG A 259 -1.30 13.33 -15.99
N ARG A 260 -0.36 12.92 -15.14
CA ARG A 260 0.15 13.73 -14.03
C ARG A 260 0.85 14.99 -14.57
N GLY A 261 0.58 16.13 -13.94
CA GLY A 261 1.30 17.38 -14.20
C GLY A 261 0.91 18.10 -15.48
N GLN A 262 -0.06 17.60 -16.26
CA GLN A 262 -0.61 18.35 -17.38
C GLN A 262 -1.68 19.34 -16.92
N THR A 263 -1.64 20.53 -17.50
CA THR A 263 -2.64 21.60 -17.33
C THR A 263 -3.86 21.38 -18.21
N ASP A 264 -3.69 20.67 -19.33
CA ASP A 264 -4.81 20.22 -20.16
C ASP A 264 -5.62 19.15 -19.42
N LYS A 265 -6.95 19.23 -19.55
CA LYS A 265 -7.91 18.33 -18.91
C LYS A 265 -8.17 17.07 -19.74
N ARG A 266 -7.31 16.73 -20.70
CA ARG A 266 -7.44 15.52 -21.52
C ARG A 266 -7.57 14.29 -20.63
N GLU A 267 -8.65 13.55 -20.83
CA GLU A 267 -8.89 12.26 -20.21
C GLU A 267 -8.67 11.15 -21.24
N TYR A 268 -8.22 10.00 -20.75
CA TYR A 268 -8.11 8.76 -21.49
C TYR A 268 -9.01 7.74 -20.83
N TYR A 269 -9.62 6.86 -21.61
CA TYR A 269 -10.56 5.88 -21.10
C TYR A 269 -10.01 4.48 -21.26
N VAL A 270 -10.11 3.68 -20.20
CA VAL A 270 -9.74 2.27 -20.25
C VAL A 270 -10.92 1.41 -19.80
N GLN A 271 -11.27 0.42 -20.60
CA GLN A 271 -12.39 -0.48 -20.33
C GLN A 271 -11.99 -1.61 -19.38
N ALA A 272 -12.93 -2.00 -18.52
CA ALA A 272 -12.80 -3.11 -17.58
C ALA A 272 -13.74 -4.25 -17.98
N ARG A 273 -13.16 -5.39 -18.38
CA ARG A 273 -13.89 -6.63 -18.68
C ARG A 273 -14.16 -7.46 -17.43
N GLY A 274 -13.27 -7.41 -16.45
CA GLY A 274 -13.42 -8.09 -15.16
C GLY A 274 -13.71 -7.08 -14.04
N GLU A 275 -12.74 -6.92 -13.15
CA GLU A 275 -12.85 -6.15 -11.91
C GLU A 275 -11.94 -4.92 -11.89
N VAL A 276 -12.39 -3.88 -11.17
CA VAL A 276 -11.57 -2.70 -10.86
C VAL A 276 -11.25 -2.72 -9.37
N LEU A 277 -9.99 -2.96 -9.02
CA LEU A 277 -9.52 -3.09 -7.64
C LEU A 277 -8.80 -1.81 -7.21
N LEU A 278 -9.44 -1.03 -6.36
CA LEU A 278 -8.89 0.24 -5.90
C LEU A 278 -7.82 0.02 -4.83
N CYS A 279 -6.57 0.33 -5.17
CA CYS A 279 -5.43 0.17 -4.28
C CYS A 279 -4.65 1.49 -4.10
N ALA A 280 -5.34 2.63 -4.23
CA ALA A 280 -4.78 4.00 -4.11
C ALA A 280 -4.51 4.45 -2.66
N GLY A 281 -4.38 3.51 -1.72
CA GLY A 281 -4.16 3.76 -0.29
C GLY A 281 -5.37 4.37 0.43
N ALA A 282 -5.25 4.52 1.76
CA ALA A 282 -6.33 5.01 2.62
C ALA A 282 -6.76 6.47 2.33
N ILE A 283 -5.91 7.25 1.66
CA ILE A 283 -6.19 8.64 1.26
C ILE A 283 -6.77 8.70 -0.16
N GLY A 284 -6.17 8.01 -1.13
CA GLY A 284 -6.56 8.11 -2.53
C GLY A 284 -7.81 7.31 -2.89
N THR A 285 -7.98 6.12 -2.31
CA THR A 285 -9.14 5.25 -2.57
C THR A 285 -10.49 5.93 -2.30
N PRO A 286 -10.74 6.54 -1.12
CA PRO A 286 -12.00 7.23 -0.88
C PRO A 286 -12.19 8.44 -1.80
N GLN A 287 -11.12 9.13 -2.22
CA GLN A 287 -11.24 10.24 -3.18
C GLN A 287 -11.75 9.75 -4.54
N ILE A 288 -11.26 8.60 -5.03
CA ILE A 288 -11.75 7.99 -6.27
C ILE A 288 -13.22 7.59 -6.13
N LEU A 289 -13.59 6.97 -5.00
CA LEU A 289 -14.97 6.58 -4.72
C LEU A 289 -15.93 7.77 -4.63
N MET A 290 -15.51 8.89 -4.04
CA MET A 290 -16.36 10.09 -3.91
C MET A 290 -16.53 10.85 -5.23
N ARG A 291 -15.61 10.70 -6.19
CA ARG A 291 -15.67 11.37 -7.51
C ARG A 291 -16.63 10.68 -8.51
N ARG A 292 -17.53 9.81 -8.03
CA ARG A 292 -18.30 8.83 -8.80
C ARG A 292 -19.47 9.32 -9.67
N TYR A 293 -19.61 10.61 -9.98
CA TYR A 293 -20.80 11.07 -10.74
C TYR A 293 -20.48 11.94 -11.95
N SER A 294 -20.67 11.36 -13.14
CA SER A 294 -21.13 12.10 -14.33
C SER A 294 -21.91 11.11 -15.20
N VAL A 295 -23.22 11.32 -15.31
CA VAL A 295 -24.06 10.61 -16.28
C VAL A 295 -23.57 11.00 -17.68
N GLN A 296 -23.00 10.04 -18.42
CA GLN A 296 -22.90 10.13 -19.87
C GLN A 296 -23.48 8.86 -20.47
N THR A 297 -24.81 8.77 -20.44
CA THR A 297 -25.53 8.05 -21.49
C THR A 297 -25.38 8.90 -22.76
N PRO A 298 -24.92 8.36 -23.90
CA PRO A 298 -25.20 9.04 -25.16
C PRO A 298 -26.72 8.94 -25.40
N VAL A 299 -27.30 10.02 -25.94
CA VAL A 299 -28.69 10.18 -26.42
C VAL A 299 -29.66 10.93 -25.48
N ILE A 300 -29.82 12.23 -25.81
CA ILE A 300 -31.03 13.08 -25.89
C ILE A 300 -31.95 13.24 -24.64
N GLN A 301 -32.03 14.51 -24.23
CA GLN A 301 -33.07 15.25 -23.48
C GLN A 301 -33.43 14.92 -22.02
N LYS A 302 -33.20 15.98 -21.21
CA LYS A 302 -33.95 16.48 -20.04
C LYS A 302 -34.89 15.49 -19.33
N SER A 303 -34.47 15.03 -18.15
CA SER A 303 -35.32 15.17 -16.95
C SER A 303 -34.48 15.17 -15.67
N LYS A 304 -34.86 16.05 -14.73
CA LYS A 304 -34.34 16.13 -13.36
C LYS A 304 -34.74 14.88 -12.58
N ARG A 305 -33.84 14.33 -11.73
CA ARG A 305 -34.14 13.66 -10.44
C ARG A 305 -32.81 13.28 -9.76
N GLN A 306 -32.56 13.79 -8.56
CA GLN A 306 -32.88 13.21 -7.23
C GLN A 306 -31.84 12.16 -6.86
N ALA A 307 -30.89 12.58 -6.02
CA ALA A 307 -29.77 11.76 -5.55
C ALA A 307 -30.25 10.77 -4.48
N ASP A 308 -29.75 9.55 -4.58
CA ASP A 308 -29.98 8.46 -3.64
C ASP A 308 -28.94 8.56 -2.50
N GLU A 309 -29.37 9.05 -1.33
CA GLU A 309 -28.52 9.33 -0.15
C GLU A 309 -27.95 8.08 0.52
N SER A 310 -28.43 6.88 0.16
CA SER A 310 -28.07 5.61 0.80
C SER A 310 -26.61 5.17 0.60
N LEU A 311 -25.97 5.57 -0.50
CA LEU A 311 -24.55 5.27 -0.79
C LEU A 311 -23.56 6.26 -0.15
N ILE A 312 -24.01 7.47 0.17
CA ILE A 312 -23.17 8.50 0.79
C ILE A 312 -22.83 8.07 2.23
N ALA A 313 -23.80 7.51 2.95
CA ALA A 313 -23.62 7.02 4.32
C ALA A 313 -22.60 5.86 4.43
N ALA A 314 -22.48 5.01 3.39
CA ALA A 314 -21.51 3.91 3.35
C ALA A 314 -20.08 4.35 2.94
N SER A 315 -19.90 5.59 2.47
CA SER A 315 -18.65 6.09 1.88
C SER A 315 -17.84 7.04 2.77
N GLY A 316 -18.36 7.37 3.96
CA GLY A 316 -17.63 8.14 4.97
C GLY A 316 -16.43 7.35 5.49
N PRO A 317 -15.18 7.79 5.28
CA PRO A 317 -14.03 7.04 5.77
C PRO A 317 -13.98 7.09 7.30
N LYS A 318 -14.14 5.95 7.99
CA LYS A 318 -13.59 5.80 9.35
C LYS A 318 -12.09 5.60 9.22
N ILE A 319 -11.35 6.66 8.90
CA ILE A 319 -9.88 6.60 8.86
C ILE A 319 -9.38 6.71 10.29
N ASN A 320 -8.96 5.58 10.85
CA ASN A 320 -8.22 5.55 12.10
C ASN A 320 -6.74 5.87 11.80
N PHE A 321 -6.35 7.13 11.97
CA PHE A 321 -4.94 7.47 12.11
C PHE A 321 -4.58 7.11 13.55
N ASN A 322 -3.85 6.01 13.77
CA ASN A 322 -3.37 5.53 15.07
C ASN A 322 -3.51 6.59 16.18
N ASN A 323 -4.57 6.49 16.96
CA ASN A 323 -4.62 7.17 18.26
C ASN A 323 -3.48 6.55 19.06
N TRP A 324 -2.40 7.30 19.26
CA TRP A 324 -1.45 7.02 20.32
C TRP A 324 -2.20 7.22 21.62
N GLY A 325 -2.94 6.19 22.04
CA GLY A 325 -3.74 6.15 23.23
C GLY A 325 -2.82 6.16 24.43
N PHE A 326 -2.38 7.34 24.85
CA PHE A 326 -1.94 7.52 26.22
C PHE A 326 -3.19 7.42 27.09
N PRO A 327 -3.23 6.49 28.07
CA PRO A 327 -4.26 6.54 29.09
C PRO A 327 -4.19 7.91 29.76
N SER A 328 -5.35 8.54 29.94
CA SER A 328 -5.45 9.75 30.76
C SER A 328 -5.00 9.40 32.18
N PHE A 329 -3.78 9.83 32.56
CA PHE A 329 -3.39 9.83 33.95
C PHE A 329 -4.31 10.81 34.68
N LYS A 330 -5.27 10.29 35.44
CA LYS A 330 -5.98 11.07 36.44
C LYS A 330 -4.95 11.53 37.46
N SER A 331 -4.65 12.83 37.45
CA SER A 331 -3.92 13.47 38.53
C SER A 331 -4.71 13.27 39.83
N HIS A 332 -4.14 12.57 40.80
CA HIS A 332 -4.62 12.66 42.17
C HIS A 332 -4.23 14.05 42.73
N PRO A 333 -5.17 14.78 43.36
CA PRO A 333 -4.84 16.03 44.02
C PRO A 333 -4.01 15.79 45.29
N PRO A 334 -3.27 16.82 45.76
CA PRO A 334 -2.27 16.72 46.82
C PRO A 334 -2.81 16.30 48.18
#